data_AF-A0A3D1LBI6-F1
#
_entry.id   AF-A0A3D1LBI6-F1
#
_cell.length_a   1.000
_cell.length_b   1.000
_cell.length_c   1.000
_cell.angle_alpha   90.00
_cell.angle_beta   90.00
_cell.angle_gamma   90.00
#
_symmetry.space_group_name_H-M   'P 1'
#
loop_
_entity.id
_entity.type
_entity.pdbx_description
1 polymer ?
#
loop_
_entity_poly.entity_id
_entity_poly.type
_entity_poly.pdbx_seq_one_letter_code
_entity_poly.pdbx_strand_id
1 'polypeptide(L)'
;MELIFGGAYQGKTQYAAQKYDLTDADIFTCEDLYLDPDARCIRHLERFARACAEAGLDAREEFARRSPRACVLIADDISCGIVPLDRLERAWREASGRLLSSLAAQADTVTRIFCGLPLEVKP
;
A
#
# COMPACT_ATOMS: atom_id res chain seq x y z
N MET A 1 -12.60 3.24 -3.70
CA MET A 1 -11.37 2.67 -3.13
C MET A 1 -10.59 3.76 -2.43
N GLU A 2 -10.10 3.48 -1.23
CA GLU A 2 -9.43 4.43 -0.34
C GLU A 2 -7.95 4.05 -0.23
N LEU A 3 -7.05 5.02 -0.43
CA LEU A 3 -5.61 4.78 -0.29
C LEU A 3 -5.08 5.49 0.97
N ILE A 4 -4.47 4.72 1.86
CA ILE A 4 -3.85 5.21 3.09
C ILE A 4 -2.36 4.92 3.04
N PHE A 5 -1.54 5.94 3.23
CA PHE A 5 -0.08 5.79 3.24
C PHE A 5 0.58 6.61 4.35
N GLY A 6 1.87 6.37 4.58
CA GLY A 6 2.64 7.06 5.62
C GLY A 6 3.73 6.19 6.19
N GLY A 7 4.60 6.74 7.04
CA GLY A 7 5.73 6.00 7.59
C GLY A 7 5.32 4.75 8.39
N ALA A 8 6.27 3.82 8.55
CA ALA A 8 6.08 2.66 9.41
C ALA A 8 5.67 3.08 10.83
N TYR A 9 4.80 2.29 11.46
CA TYR A 9 4.33 2.49 12.85
C TYR A 9 3.59 3.82 13.12
N GLN A 10 3.06 4.49 12.10
CA GLN A 10 2.35 5.77 12.23
C GLN A 10 0.83 5.63 12.51
N GLY A 11 0.30 4.41 12.72
CA GLY A 11 -1.12 4.19 13.08
C GLY A 11 -2.10 4.00 11.90
N LYS A 12 -1.62 3.72 10.69
CA LYS A 12 -2.46 3.56 9.48
C LYS A 12 -3.56 2.51 9.62
N THR A 13 -3.22 1.30 10.08
CA THR A 13 -4.18 0.21 10.24
C THR A 13 -5.24 0.54 11.28
N GLN A 14 -4.84 1.16 12.40
CA GLN A 14 -5.77 1.59 13.44
C GLN A 14 -6.74 2.66 12.91
N TYR A 15 -6.23 3.65 12.18
CA TYR A 15 -7.06 4.68 11.55
C TYR A 15 -8.06 4.05 10.57
N ALA A 16 -7.61 3.15 9.70
CA ALA A 16 -8.48 2.45 8.76
C ALA A 16 -9.56 1.62 9.47
N ALA A 17 -9.18 0.86 10.50
CA ALA A 17 -10.11 0.03 11.25
C ALA A 17 -11.20 0.85 11.93
N GLN A 18 -10.85 1.99 12.54
CA GLN A 18 -11.81 2.88 13.16
C GLN A 18 -12.72 3.58 12.14
N LYS A 19 -12.16 4.08 11.03
CA LYS A 19 -12.92 4.85 10.03
C LYS A 19 -13.88 3.99 9.22
N TYR A 20 -13.50 2.76 8.91
CA TYR A 20 -14.23 1.88 7.99
C TYR A 20 -14.86 0.65 8.67
N ASP A 21 -14.89 0.64 10.00
CA ASP A 21 -15.44 -0.45 10.83
C ASP A 21 -14.88 -1.83 10.39
N LEU A 22 -13.55 -1.93 10.43
CA LEU A 22 -12.83 -3.15 10.06
C LEU A 22 -12.41 -3.92 11.31
N THR A 23 -12.58 -5.23 11.25
CA THR A 23 -12.05 -6.20 12.19
C THR A 23 -10.77 -6.84 11.64
N ASP A 24 -10.06 -7.62 12.46
CA ASP A 24 -8.87 -8.33 12.01
C ASP A 24 -9.17 -9.32 10.87
N ALA A 25 -10.39 -9.88 10.81
CA ALA A 25 -10.81 -10.76 9.74
C ALA A 25 -10.99 -10.05 8.39
N ASP A 26 -11.17 -8.73 8.40
CA ASP A 26 -11.33 -7.91 7.19
C ASP A 26 -9.99 -7.47 6.58
N ILE A 27 -8.89 -7.62 7.33
CA ILE A 27 -7.58 -7.03 7.02
C ILE A 27 -6.61 -8.12 6.59
N PHE A 28 -6.35 -8.17 5.29
CA PHE A 28 -5.28 -8.99 4.72
C PHE A 28 -3.93 -8.28 4.80
N THR A 29 -2.88 -9.03 5.19
CA THR A 29 -1.50 -8.55 5.27
C THR A 29 -0.69 -9.14 4.13
N CYS A 30 -0.20 -8.29 3.22
CA CYS A 30 0.68 -8.75 2.15
C CYS A 30 2.05 -9.14 2.70
N GLU A 31 2.50 -10.35 2.37
CA GLU A 31 3.88 -10.81 2.64
C GLU A 31 4.62 -11.18 1.35
N ASP A 32 3.90 -11.47 0.26
CA ASP A 32 4.46 -11.91 -1.01
C ASP A 32 3.58 -11.46 -2.21
N LEU A 33 3.54 -12.26 -3.29
CA LEU A 33 2.74 -12.02 -4.49
C LEU A 33 1.26 -12.39 -4.35
N TYR A 34 0.84 -13.05 -3.27
CA TYR A 34 -0.55 -13.40 -3.02
C TYR A 34 -1.31 -12.20 -2.44
N LEU A 35 -2.50 -11.96 -2.99
CA LEU A 35 -3.47 -11.01 -2.47
C LEU A 35 -4.78 -11.76 -2.26
N ASP A 36 -5.37 -11.64 -1.08
CA ASP A 36 -6.71 -12.15 -0.85
C ASP A 36 -7.73 -11.32 -1.67
N PRO A 37 -8.45 -11.95 -2.62
CA PRO A 37 -9.39 -11.24 -3.49
C PRO A 37 -10.63 -10.74 -2.75
N ASP A 38 -10.98 -11.35 -1.62
CA ASP A 38 -12.22 -11.07 -0.86
C ASP A 38 -11.96 -10.19 0.37
N ALA A 39 -10.70 -9.91 0.72
CA ALA A 39 -10.35 -8.99 1.78
C ALA A 39 -10.91 -7.59 1.54
N ARG A 40 -11.51 -6.98 2.57
CA ARG A 40 -12.01 -5.60 2.51
C ARG A 40 -10.87 -4.58 2.61
N CYS A 41 -9.81 -4.92 3.33
CA CYS A 41 -8.63 -4.08 3.51
C CYS A 41 -7.36 -4.88 3.22
N ILE A 42 -6.45 -4.30 2.44
CA ILE A 42 -5.14 -4.89 2.17
C ILE A 42 -4.07 -3.93 2.68
N ARG A 43 -3.17 -4.40 3.55
CA ARG A 43 -2.05 -3.62 4.07
C ARG A 43 -0.70 -4.16 3.64
N HIS A 44 0.32 -3.32 3.79
CA HIS A 44 1.70 -3.59 3.42
C HIS A 44 1.91 -3.77 1.90
N LEU A 45 1.28 -2.92 1.08
CA LEU A 45 1.46 -2.96 -0.38
C LEU A 45 2.91 -2.74 -0.83
N GLU A 46 3.73 -2.08 -0.04
CA GLU A 46 5.17 -2.01 -0.29
C GLU A 46 5.81 -3.40 -0.29
N ARG A 47 5.34 -4.36 0.53
CA ARG A 47 5.86 -5.74 0.52
C ARG A 47 5.44 -6.50 -0.73
N PHE A 48 4.21 -6.27 -1.21
CA PHE A 48 3.79 -6.79 -2.52
C PHE A 48 4.66 -6.21 -3.65
N ALA A 49 4.95 -4.90 -3.62
CA ALA A 49 5.84 -4.28 -4.58
C ALA A 49 7.28 -4.82 -4.48
N ARG A 50 7.75 -5.19 -3.28
CA ARG A 50 9.03 -5.87 -3.07
C ARG A 50 9.04 -7.25 -3.74
N ALA A 51 8.03 -8.08 -3.47
CA ALA A 51 7.91 -9.40 -4.06
C ALA A 51 7.86 -9.34 -5.60
N CYS A 52 7.19 -8.32 -6.16
CA CYS A 52 7.23 -8.04 -7.60
C CYS A 52 8.63 -7.69 -8.08
N ALA A 53 9.34 -6.78 -7.38
CA ALA A 53 10.71 -6.39 -7.75
C ALA A 53 11.69 -7.57 -7.69
N GLU A 54 11.58 -8.44 -6.68
CA GLU A 54 12.37 -9.67 -6.55
C GLU A 54 12.10 -10.66 -7.69
N ALA A 55 10.85 -10.73 -8.16
CA ALA A 55 10.43 -11.56 -9.28
C ALA A 55 10.64 -10.92 -10.67
N GLY A 56 11.11 -9.67 -10.74
CA GLY A 56 11.25 -8.93 -12.01
C GLY A 56 9.91 -8.54 -12.66
N LEU A 57 8.86 -8.38 -11.88
CA LEU A 57 7.51 -8.05 -12.31
C LEU A 57 7.17 -6.57 -12.07
N ASP A 58 6.29 -6.00 -12.89
CA ASP A 58 5.72 -4.67 -12.65
C ASP A 58 4.59 -4.76 -11.61
N ALA A 59 4.79 -4.14 -10.44
CA ALA A 59 3.85 -4.21 -9.34
C ALA A 59 2.47 -3.63 -9.68
N ARG A 60 2.38 -2.61 -10.54
CA ARG A 60 1.10 -2.03 -10.93
C ARG A 60 0.32 -2.98 -11.83
N GLU A 61 0.98 -3.57 -12.83
CA GLU A 61 0.36 -4.55 -13.73
C GLU A 61 -0.09 -5.79 -12.95
N GLU A 62 0.73 -6.28 -12.04
CA GLU A 62 0.43 -7.47 -11.24
C GLU A 62 -0.68 -7.24 -10.21
N PHE A 63 -0.76 -6.04 -9.62
CA PHE A 63 -1.88 -5.66 -8.77
C PHE A 63 -3.18 -5.57 -9.59
N ALA A 64 -3.13 -4.92 -10.76
CA ALA A 64 -4.28 -4.80 -11.66
C ALA A 64 -4.77 -6.17 -12.17
N ARG A 65 -3.84 -7.07 -12.52
CA ARG A 65 -4.15 -8.45 -12.96
C ARG A 65 -4.92 -9.23 -11.89
N ARG A 66 -4.54 -9.07 -10.62
CA ARG A 66 -5.19 -9.74 -9.49
C ARG A 66 -6.56 -9.15 -9.16
N SER A 67 -6.75 -7.86 -9.45
CA SER A 67 -8.02 -7.14 -9.28
C SER A 67 -8.68 -7.41 -7.91
N PRO A 68 -7.96 -7.17 -6.78
CA PRO A 68 -8.53 -7.38 -5.46
C PRO A 68 -9.73 -6.44 -5.25
N ARG A 69 -10.76 -6.93 -4.54
CA ARG A 69 -11.99 -6.16 -4.28
C ARG A 69 -11.89 -5.24 -3.06
N ALA A 70 -10.72 -5.18 -2.43
CA ALA A 70 -10.47 -4.36 -1.24
C ALA A 70 -10.90 -2.90 -1.46
N CYS A 71 -11.69 -2.40 -0.53
CA CYS A 71 -12.12 -1.01 -0.52
C CYS A 71 -11.07 -0.10 0.12
N VAL A 72 -10.18 -0.64 0.96
CA VAL A 72 -9.11 0.11 1.64
C VAL A 72 -7.75 -0.51 1.34
N LEU A 73 -6.80 0.31 0.89
CA LEU A 73 -5.43 -0.08 0.59
C LEU A 73 -4.46 0.69 1.47
N ILE A 74 -3.52 -0.01 2.11
CA ILE A 74 -2.57 0.57 3.07
C ILE A 74 -1.13 0.25 2.67
N ALA A 75 -0.27 1.26 2.67
CA ALA A 75 1.16 1.11 2.41
C ALA A 75 2.05 1.93 3.36
N ASP A 76 3.23 1.39 3.66
CA ASP A 76 4.32 2.17 4.23
C ASP A 76 4.97 3.04 3.14
N ASP A 77 5.14 4.33 3.42
CA ASP A 77 5.89 5.23 2.54
C ASP A 77 7.39 5.06 2.74
N ILE A 78 8.05 4.52 1.73
CA ILE A 78 9.51 4.30 1.68
C ILE A 78 10.24 5.29 0.75
N SER A 79 9.55 6.34 0.28
CA SER A 79 10.08 7.27 -0.73
C SER A 79 10.89 8.43 -0.13
N CYS A 80 10.66 8.77 1.14
CA CYS A 80 11.26 9.94 1.81
C CYS A 80 12.68 9.72 2.36
N GLY A 81 13.32 8.58 2.05
CA GLY A 81 14.66 8.23 2.50
C GLY A 81 15.77 8.55 1.49
N ILE A 82 17.01 8.17 1.84
CA ILE A 82 18.16 8.23 0.93
C ILE A 82 17.96 7.22 -0.22
N VAL A 83 18.48 7.53 -1.41
CA VAL A 83 18.51 6.57 -2.53
C VAL A 83 19.35 5.35 -2.13
N PRO A 84 18.79 4.13 -2.10
CA PRO A 84 19.55 2.95 -1.71
C PRO A 84 20.72 2.72 -2.66
N LEU A 85 21.85 2.20 -2.16
CA LEU A 85 22.98 1.76 -2.99
C LEU A 85 22.68 0.42 -3.66
N ASP A 86 22.10 -0.50 -2.89
CA ASP A 86 21.69 -1.81 -3.36
C ASP A 86 20.66 -1.71 -4.50
N ARG A 87 20.83 -2.58 -5.50
CA ARG A 87 20.02 -2.56 -6.72
C ARG A 87 18.58 -2.97 -6.43
N LEU A 88 18.39 -4.00 -5.62
CA LEU A 88 17.06 -4.53 -5.30
C LEU A 88 16.27 -3.54 -4.44
N GLU A 89 16.91 -2.97 -3.41
CA GLU A 89 16.29 -1.92 -2.58
C GLU A 89 15.88 -0.71 -3.42
N ARG A 90 16.69 -0.29 -4.40
CA ARG A 90 16.34 0.79 -5.33
C ARG A 90 15.14 0.41 -6.22
N ALA A 91 15.14 -0.81 -6.76
CA ALA A 91 14.05 -1.31 -7.60
C ALA A 91 12.74 -1.43 -6.81
N TRP A 92 12.81 -1.90 -5.57
CA TRP A 92 11.66 -1.95 -4.65
C TRP A 92 11.10 -0.57 -4.35
N ARG A 93 11.95 0.42 -4.04
CA ARG A 93 11.54 1.81 -3.83
C ARG A 93 10.81 2.37 -5.04
N GLU A 94 11.34 2.11 -6.24
CA GLU A 94 10.73 2.55 -7.50
C GLU A 94 9.39 1.85 -7.77
N ALA A 95 9.33 0.52 -7.62
CA ALA A 95 8.11 -0.27 -7.81
C ALA A 95 7.00 0.19 -6.86
N SER A 96 7.33 0.42 -5.58
CA SER A 96 6.39 0.94 -4.58
C SER A 96 5.86 2.32 -4.98
N GLY A 97 6.74 3.23 -5.41
CA GLY A 97 6.33 4.57 -5.85
C GLY A 97 5.43 4.55 -7.09
N ARG A 98 5.74 3.71 -8.09
CA ARG A 98 4.91 3.53 -9.30
C ARG A 98 3.54 2.93 -8.97
N LEU A 99 3.50 1.90 -8.12
CA LEU A 99 2.26 1.29 -7.65
C LEU A 99 1.38 2.31 -6.92
N LEU A 100 1.92 2.99 -5.89
CA LEU A 100 1.15 3.95 -5.11
C LEU A 100 0.66 5.14 -5.94
N SER A 101 1.48 5.63 -6.87
CA SER A 101 1.06 6.70 -7.79
C SER A 101 -0.10 6.26 -8.68
N SER A 102 -0.07 5.01 -9.17
CA SER A 102 -1.15 4.45 -9.98
C SER A 102 -2.43 4.25 -9.17
N LEU A 103 -2.32 3.80 -7.92
CA LEU A 103 -3.46 3.60 -7.03
C LEU A 103 -4.07 4.94 -6.60
N ALA A 104 -3.23 5.94 -6.27
CA ALA A 104 -3.68 7.27 -5.88
C ALA A 104 -4.50 7.96 -6.99
N ALA A 105 -4.12 7.76 -8.25
CA ALA A 105 -4.88 8.28 -9.40
C ALA A 105 -6.30 7.68 -9.48
N GLN A 106 -6.46 6.41 -9.11
CA GLN A 106 -7.72 5.66 -9.16
C GLN A 106 -8.52 5.71 -7.85
N ALA A 107 -7.90 6.08 -6.74
CA ALA A 107 -8.55 6.13 -5.43
C ALA A 107 -9.61 7.25 -5.40
N ASP A 108 -10.67 7.05 -4.63
CA ASP A 108 -11.63 8.11 -4.32
C ASP A 108 -10.93 9.11 -3.39
N THR A 109 -10.47 8.66 -2.21
CA THR A 109 -9.63 9.48 -1.32
C THR A 109 -8.20 8.95 -1.17
N VAL A 110 -7.28 9.87 -0.90
CA VAL A 110 -5.88 9.54 -0.54
C VAL A 110 -5.55 10.24 0.77
N THR A 111 -5.25 9.46 1.81
CA THR A 111 -4.93 9.97 3.14
C THR A 111 -3.51 9.59 3.54
N ARG A 112 -2.70 10.58 3.94
CA ARG A 112 -1.43 10.34 4.62
C ARG A 112 -1.66 10.29 6.12
N ILE A 113 -1.08 9.31 6.81
CA ILE A 113 -1.05 9.28 8.28
C ILE A 113 0.34 9.72 8.77
N PHE A 114 0.34 10.70 9.68
CA PHE A 114 1.54 11.21 10.32
C PHE A 114 1.29 11.42 11.82
N CYS A 115 2.03 10.72 12.66
CA CYS A 115 1.85 10.64 14.11
C CYS A 115 0.43 10.26 14.52
N GLY A 116 -0.22 9.34 13.79
CA GLY A 116 -1.62 8.95 14.00
C GLY A 116 -2.64 9.97 13.48
N LEU A 117 -2.20 11.12 12.95
CA LEU A 117 -3.09 12.16 12.44
C LEU A 117 -3.30 12.00 10.93
N PRO A 118 -4.55 12.07 10.45
CA PRO A 118 -4.85 12.04 9.03
C PRO A 118 -4.59 13.40 8.37
N LEU A 119 -3.94 13.36 7.22
CA LEU A 119 -3.80 14.46 6.27
C LEU A 119 -4.37 14.00 4.93
N GLU A 120 -5.49 14.59 4.53
CA GLU A 120 -6.09 14.31 3.23
C GLU A 120 -5.26 14.96 2.11
N VAL A 121 -4.82 14.15 1.16
CA VAL A 121 -4.03 14.56 -0.01
C VAL A 121 -4.93 14.65 -1.25
N LYS A 122 -5.95 13.79 -1.33
CA LYS A 122 -7.00 13.81 -2.35
C LYS A 122 -8.36 13.55 -1.67
N PRO A 123 -9.37 14.44 -1.85
CA PRO A 123 -10.74 14.23 -1.41
C PRO A 123 -11.56 13.39 -2.39
#